data_AF-A0A1B6K596-F1
#
_entry.id   AF-A0A1B6K596-F1
#
_cell.length_a   1.000
_cell.length_b   1.000
_cell.length_c   1.000
_cell.angle_alpha   90.00
_cell.angle_beta   90.00
_cell.angle_gamma   90.00
#
_symmetry.space_group_name_H-M   'P 1'
#
loop_
_entity.id
_entity.type
_entity.pdbx_description
1 polymer ?
#
loop_
_entity_poly.entity_id
_entity_poly.type
_entity_poly.pdbx_seq_one_letter_code
_entity_poly.pdbx_strand_id
1 'polypeptide(L)'
;MATVQQQTTQLEFHQAMADFKVMFPSMDDDVIEAVLRSNQGAVDSTIDQLLAMSMDNENEKIRQELDQSEEAEQPPSLPELISESQLPQSQVSAAAEGEGE
;
A
#
# COMPACT_ATOMS: atom_id res chain seq x y z
N MET A 1 -43.08 9.50 -28.58
CA MET A 1 -43.18 9.23 -27.13
C MET A 1 -41.78 8.85 -26.61
N ALA A 2 -40.85 9.81 -26.54
CA ALA A 2 -39.43 9.54 -26.28
C ALA A 2 -38.89 10.20 -24.99
N THR A 3 -39.76 10.57 -24.05
CA THR A 3 -39.36 11.30 -22.83
C THR A 3 -39.42 10.47 -21.55
N VAL A 4 -40.09 9.30 -21.55
CA VAL A 4 -40.28 8.51 -20.32
C VAL A 4 -39.03 7.71 -19.93
N GLN A 5 -38.26 7.20 -20.89
CA GLN A 5 -37.08 6.37 -20.60
C GLN A 5 -35.91 7.14 -19.98
N GLN A 6 -35.80 8.46 -20.18
CA GLN A 6 -34.78 9.29 -19.50
C GLN A 6 -35.17 9.65 -18.06
N GLN A 7 -36.46 9.54 -17.71
CA GLN A 7 -36.92 9.84 -16.36
C GLN A 7 -36.69 8.66 -15.42
N THR A 8 -36.85 7.42 -15.93
CA THR A 8 -36.55 6.20 -15.16
C THR A 8 -35.07 6.11 -14.82
N THR A 9 -34.18 6.33 -15.80
CA THR A 9 -32.73 6.25 -15.55
C THR A 9 -32.21 7.37 -14.63
N GLN A 10 -32.80 8.56 -14.67
CA GLN A 10 -32.44 9.65 -13.75
C GLN A 10 -32.98 9.46 -12.32
N LEU A 11 -34.14 8.82 -12.16
CA LEU A 11 -34.66 8.45 -10.83
C LEU A 11 -33.77 7.39 -10.19
N GLU A 12 -33.39 6.37 -10.96
CA GLU A 12 -32.47 5.33 -10.52
C GLU A 12 -31.11 5.91 -10.14
N PHE A 13 -30.61 6.94 -10.84
CA PHE A 13 -29.40 7.66 -10.48
C PHE A 13 -29.50 8.38 -9.13
N HIS A 14 -30.56 9.19 -8.91
CA HIS A 14 -30.71 9.92 -7.66
C HIS A 14 -30.95 8.99 -6.47
N GLN A 15 -31.70 7.91 -6.68
CA GLN A 15 -31.95 6.91 -5.66
C GLN A 15 -30.67 6.13 -5.35
N ALA A 16 -29.89 5.75 -6.37
CA ALA A 16 -28.60 5.11 -6.19
C ALA A 16 -27.63 6.02 -5.42
N MET A 17 -27.52 7.31 -5.75
CA MET A 17 -26.72 8.27 -4.99
C MET A 17 -27.12 8.34 -3.51
N ALA A 18 -28.42 8.37 -3.22
CA ALA A 18 -28.90 8.39 -1.83
C ALA A 18 -28.54 7.09 -1.09
N ASP A 19 -28.67 5.94 -1.75
CA ASP A 19 -28.34 4.63 -1.18
C ASP A 19 -26.83 4.49 -0.91
N PHE A 20 -25.99 4.93 -1.87
CA PHE A 20 -24.54 4.96 -1.71
C PHE A 20 -24.11 5.83 -0.53
N LYS A 21 -24.78 6.95 -0.28
CA LYS A 21 -24.50 7.83 0.87
C LYS A 21 -24.86 7.21 2.22
N VAL A 22 -25.89 6.36 2.25
CA VAL A 22 -26.28 5.62 3.46
C VAL A 22 -25.29 4.50 3.75
N MET A 23 -24.85 3.77 2.72
CA MET A 23 -23.88 2.68 2.88
C MET A 23 -22.43 3.17 3.07
N PHE A 24 -22.06 4.26 2.42
CA PHE A 24 -20.71 4.81 2.40
C PHE A 24 -20.70 6.30 2.80
N PRO A 25 -21.02 6.65 4.07
CA PRO A 25 -21.06 8.03 4.51
C PRO A 25 -19.70 8.75 4.47
N SER A 26 -18.60 7.99 4.44
CA SER A 26 -17.24 8.51 4.31
C SER A 26 -16.79 8.73 2.86
N MET A 27 -17.56 8.27 1.88
CA MET A 27 -17.19 8.35 0.47
C MET A 27 -17.79 9.62 -0.15
N ASP A 28 -16.96 10.40 -0.85
CA ASP A 28 -17.39 11.63 -1.50
C ASP A 28 -18.34 11.38 -2.67
N ASP A 29 -19.30 12.29 -2.85
CA ASP A 29 -20.26 12.27 -3.97
C ASP A 29 -19.56 12.24 -5.34
N ASP A 30 -18.45 12.98 -5.48
CA ASP A 30 -17.65 13.03 -6.71
C ASP A 30 -17.05 11.67 -7.07
N VAL A 31 -16.62 10.90 -6.06
CA VAL A 31 -16.09 9.55 -6.24
C VAL A 31 -17.22 8.60 -6.63
N ILE A 32 -18.36 8.68 -5.95
CA ILE A 32 -19.54 7.89 -6.25
C ILE A 32 -20.02 8.15 -7.69
N GLU A 33 -20.08 9.41 -8.14
CA GLU A 33 -20.42 9.78 -9.52
C GLU A 33 -19.40 9.26 -10.52
N ALA A 34 -18.10 9.39 -10.24
CA ALA A 34 -17.04 8.89 -11.11
C ALA A 34 -17.14 7.37 -11.32
N VAL A 35 -17.39 6.61 -10.24
CA VAL A 35 -17.54 5.16 -10.28
C VAL A 35 -18.84 4.78 -10.99
N LEU A 36 -19.96 5.43 -10.68
CA LEU A 36 -21.24 5.16 -11.32
C LEU A 36 -21.20 5.46 -12.83
N ARG A 37 -20.53 6.55 -13.23
CA ARG A 37 -20.32 6.91 -14.64
C ARG A 37 -19.41 5.91 -15.35
N SER A 38 -18.37 5.43 -14.68
CA SER A 38 -17.48 4.37 -15.20
C SER A 38 -18.23 3.06 -15.40
N ASN A 39 -19.15 2.74 -14.49
CA ASN A 39 -20.02 1.56 -14.56
C ASN A 39 -21.27 1.77 -15.42
N GLN A 40 -21.36 2.85 -16.22
CA GLN A 40 -22.51 3.17 -17.08
C GLN A 40 -23.87 3.20 -16.34
N GLY A 41 -23.86 3.58 -15.06
CA GLY A 41 -25.04 3.58 -14.21
C GLY A 41 -25.42 2.22 -13.64
N ALA A 42 -24.59 1.18 -13.80
CA ALA A 42 -24.82 -0.11 -13.16
C ALA A 42 -24.59 0.00 -11.64
N VAL A 43 -25.70 -0.03 -10.89
CA VAL A 43 -25.71 0.12 -9.44
C VAL A 43 -24.96 -1.04 -8.78
N ASP A 44 -25.24 -2.29 -9.17
CA ASP A 44 -24.61 -3.47 -8.58
C ASP A 44 -23.07 -3.42 -8.67
N SER A 45 -22.52 -3.12 -9.85
CA SER A 45 -21.07 -2.99 -10.03
C SER A 45 -20.48 -1.79 -9.28
N THR A 46 -21.25 -0.71 -9.14
CA THR A 46 -20.85 0.46 -8.35
C THR A 46 -20.81 0.12 -6.86
N ILE A 47 -21.76 -0.68 -6.34
CA ILE A 47 -21.75 -1.18 -4.96
C ILE A 47 -20.50 -2.01 -4.72
N ASP A 48 -20.25 -3.03 -5.55
CA ASP A 48 -19.07 -3.90 -5.40
C ASP A 48 -17.76 -3.09 -5.43
N GLN A 49 -17.66 -2.12 -6.35
CA GLN A 49 -16.46 -1.29 -6.49
C GLN A 49 -16.26 -0.36 -5.29
N LEU A 50 -17.32 0.29 -4.79
CA LEU A 50 -17.27 1.14 -3.60
C LEU A 50 -16.96 0.32 -2.33
N LEU A 51 -17.56 -0.87 -2.18
CA LEU A 51 -17.23 -1.81 -1.11
C LEU A 51 -15.75 -2.16 -1.13
N ALA A 52 -15.20 -2.51 -2.30
CA ALA A 52 -13.80 -2.85 -2.46
C ALA A 52 -12.87 -1.67 -2.11
N MET A 53 -13.17 -0.45 -2.58
CA MET A 53 -12.36 0.74 -2.27
C MET A 53 -12.41 1.10 -0.78
N SER A 54 -13.57 0.98 -0.13
CA SER A 54 -13.68 1.21 1.32
C SER A 54 -12.87 0.18 2.11
N MET A 55 -12.95 -1.09 1.72
CA MET A 55 -12.19 -2.18 2.37
C MET A 55 -10.68 -2.07 2.16
N ASP A 56 -10.24 -1.65 0.98
CA ASP A 56 -8.83 -1.45 0.64
C ASP A 56 -8.23 -0.30 1.46
N ASN A 57 -8.95 0.81 1.59
CA ASN A 57 -8.54 1.96 2.39
C ASN A 57 -8.45 1.63 3.90
N GLU A 58 -9.39 0.82 4.42
CA GLU A 58 -9.30 0.29 5.80
C GLU A 58 -8.16 -0.72 5.97
N ASN A 59 -7.92 -1.60 4.99
CA ASN A 59 -6.81 -2.56 5.03
C ASN A 59 -5.44 -1.87 5.00
N GLU A 60 -5.27 -0.85 4.16
CA GLU A 60 -4.02 -0.09 4.10
C GLU A 60 -3.73 0.59 5.44
N LYS A 61 -4.76 1.17 6.07
CA LYS A 61 -4.63 1.78 7.40
C LYS A 61 -4.23 0.76 8.48
N ILE A 62 -4.86 -0.42 8.49
CA ILE A 62 -4.51 -1.51 9.43
C ILE A 62 -3.06 -1.96 9.20
N ARG A 63 -2.65 -2.14 7.95
CA ARG A 63 -1.26 -2.48 7.61
C ARG A 63 -0.27 -1.42 8.06
N GLN A 64 -0.58 -0.13 7.84
CA GLN A 64 0.28 0.97 8.28
C GLN A 64 0.40 1.05 9.81
N GLU A 65 -0.65 0.72 10.57
CA GLU A 65 -0.60 0.70 12.04
C GLU A 65 0.20 -0.50 12.57
N LEU A 66 0.11 -1.66 11.92
CA LEU A 66 0.91 -2.84 12.26
C LEU A 66 2.40 -2.62 11.94
N ASP A 67 2.71 -2.06 10.76
CA ASP A 67 4.08 -1.74 10.34
C ASP A 67 4.73 -0.67 11.26
N GLN A 68 3.97 0.35 11.68
CA GLN A 68 4.42 1.33 12.67
C GLN A 68 4.63 0.74 14.08
N SER A 69 3.94 -0.35 14.41
CA SER A 69 4.13 -1.05 15.69
C SER A 69 5.34 -1.99 15.65
N GLU A 70 5.72 -2.49 14.47
CA GLU A 70 6.85 -3.38 14.24
C GLU A 70 8.18 -2.62 14.00
N GLU A 71 8.16 -1.34 13.59
CA GLU A 71 9.38 -0.52 13.46
C GLU A 71 10.03 -0.15 14.82
N ALA A 72 9.36 -0.41 15.95
CA ALA A 72 9.97 -0.35 17.28
C ALA A 72 10.88 -1.56 17.62
N GLU A 73 10.96 -2.57 16.73
CA GLU A 73 11.91 -3.67 16.81
C GLU A 73 12.87 -3.66 15.60
N GLN A 74 13.50 -2.51 15.31
CA GLN A 74 14.79 -2.56 14.62
C GLN A 74 15.80 -3.26 15.56
N PRO A 75 16.34 -4.45 15.21
CA PRO A 75 17.50 -4.96 15.93
C PRO A 75 18.61 -3.92 15.78
N PRO A 76 19.25 -3.49 16.88
CA PRO A 76 20.25 -2.44 16.80
C PRO A 76 21.34 -2.89 15.82
N SER A 77 21.53 -2.09 14.78
CA SER A 77 22.65 -2.18 13.86
C SER A 77 23.92 -2.33 14.69
N LEU A 78 24.50 -3.54 14.67
CA LEU A 78 25.75 -3.84 15.35
C LEU A 78 26.76 -2.74 14.98
N PRO A 79 27.30 -1.98 15.94
CA PRO A 79 28.35 -1.03 15.62
C PRO A 79 29.54 -1.85 15.15
N GLU A 80 29.93 -1.66 13.89
CA GLU A 80 31.25 -2.00 13.37
C GLU A 80 32.27 -1.52 14.41
N LEU A 81 32.83 -2.44 15.20
CA LEU A 81 33.99 -2.14 16.02
C LEU A 81 35.18 -1.97 15.07
N ILE A 82 35.29 -0.74 14.59
CA ILE A 82 36.53 -0.10 14.20
C ILE A 82 37.55 -0.12 15.34
N SER A 83 38.81 0.04 14.93
CA SER A 83 40.05 0.27 15.69
C SER A 83 40.83 -0.99 16.08
N GLU A 84 41.81 -1.39 15.26
CA GLU A 84 43.15 -0.77 15.19
C GLU A 84 43.96 -1.12 16.45
N SER A 85 44.63 -2.28 16.42
CA SER A 85 45.79 -2.52 17.27
C SER A 85 47.01 -2.65 16.37
N GLN A 86 47.58 -1.49 16.10
CA GLN A 86 48.90 -1.29 15.53
C GLN A 86 49.99 -1.88 16.44
N LEU A 87 51.07 -2.38 15.80
CA LEU A 87 52.48 -2.54 16.25
C LEU A 87 52.93 -3.90 16.85
N PRO A 88 54.22 -4.32 16.74
CA PRO A 88 55.34 -3.79 15.94
C PRO A 88 56.00 -4.80 14.98
N GLN A 89 56.82 -4.25 14.07
CA GLN A 89 57.78 -4.98 13.25
C GLN A 89 58.64 -5.95 14.05
N SER A 90 58.82 -7.16 13.54
CA SER A 90 60.03 -7.93 13.82
C SER A 90 60.52 -8.57 12.52
N GLN A 91 61.52 -7.92 11.94
CA GLN A 91 62.38 -8.46 10.90
C GLN A 91 63.13 -9.68 11.43
N VAL A 92 63.06 -10.81 10.73
CA VAL A 92 64.15 -11.81 10.58
C VAL A 92 63.96 -12.39 9.17
N SER A 93 64.61 -11.81 8.16
CA SER A 93 65.93 -12.22 7.63
C SER A 93 66.01 -13.66 7.14
N ALA A 94 66.15 -13.73 5.81
CA ALA A 94 67.15 -14.50 5.06
C ALA A 94 66.95 -16.00 4.82
N ALA A 95 66.89 -16.33 3.52
CA ALA A 95 67.57 -17.43 2.80
C ALA A 95 67.20 -18.86 3.23
N ALA A 96 67.13 -19.92 2.40
CA ALA A 96 67.61 -20.28 1.08
C ALA A 96 66.88 -21.61 0.74
N GLU A 97 66.45 -21.84 -0.51
CA GLU A 97 66.91 -22.97 -1.37
C GLU A 97 66.33 -24.38 -1.09
N GLY A 98 66.06 -25.12 -2.19
CA GLY A 98 65.80 -26.58 -2.26
C GLY A 98 64.34 -26.94 -2.55
N GLU A 99 63.91 -27.30 -3.77
CA GLU A 99 64.12 -28.61 -4.46
C GLU A 99 63.66 -29.77 -3.56
N GLY A 100 62.62 -30.56 -3.85
CA GLY A 100 62.28 -31.24 -5.09
C GLY A 100 62.49 -32.74 -4.84
N GLU A 101 61.40 -33.49 -4.64
CA GLU A 101 61.37 -34.97 -4.67
C GLU A 101 60.04 -35.44 -5.27
#